data_AF-A0A3E0M1E5-F1
#
_entry.id   AF-A0A3E0M1E5-F1
#
_cell.length_a   1.000
_cell.length_b   1.000
_cell.length_c   1.000
_cell.angle_alpha   90.00
_cell.angle_beta   90.00
_cell.angle_gamma   90.00
#
_symmetry.space_group_name_H-M   'P 1'
#
loop_
_entity.id
_entity.type
_entity.pdbx_description
1 polymer ?
#
loop_
_entity_poly.entity_id
_entity_poly.type
_entity_poly.pdbx_seq_one_letter_code
_entity_poly.pdbx_strand_id
1 'polypeptide(L)' 'TWLRWATPAGQLLPTIEELAEQEKQRAEQEKQRAERLAAQLRSLGVEVDDSL' A
#
# COMPACT_ATOMS: atom_id res chain seq x y z
N THR A 1 -23.21 -20.62 13.33
CA THR A 1 -22.22 -19.66 13.87
C THR A 1 -20.91 -19.86 13.14
N TRP A 2 -20.41 -18.84 12.45
CA TRP A 2 -19.17 -18.94 11.66
C TRP A 2 -17.94 -18.91 12.57
N LEU A 3 -16.96 -19.79 12.31
CA LEU A 3 -15.68 -19.86 13.02
C LEU A 3 -14.67 -18.90 12.40
N ARG A 4 -13.86 -18.25 13.24
CA ARG A 4 -12.76 -17.35 12.83
C ARG A 4 -11.46 -17.92 13.38
N TRP A 5 -10.41 -17.86 12.58
CA TRP A 5 -9.09 -18.37 12.96
C TRP A 5 -8.36 -17.30 13.79
N ALA A 6 -7.70 -17.74 14.87
CA ALA A 6 -6.86 -16.90 15.71
C ALA A 6 -5.42 -17.40 15.65
N THR A 7 -4.48 -16.48 15.77
CA THR A 7 -3.07 -16.78 15.98
C THR A 7 -2.86 -17.51 17.31
N PRO A 8 -1.75 -18.25 17.50
CA PRO A 8 -1.41 -18.88 18.79
C PRO A 8 -1.30 -17.90 19.96
N ALA A 9 -1.13 -16.59 19.68
CA ALA A 9 -1.13 -15.53 20.67
C ALA A 9 -2.54 -15.07 21.10
N GLY A 10 -3.61 -15.70 20.58
CA GLY A 10 -5.00 -15.32 20.85
C GLY A 10 -5.47 -14.11 20.05
N GLN A 11 -4.66 -13.60 19.12
CA GLN A 11 -5.03 -12.48 18.26
C GLN A 11 -5.77 -13.00 17.02
N LEU A 12 -6.97 -12.48 16.75
CA LEU A 12 -7.75 -12.84 15.57
C LEU A 12 -6.94 -12.54 14.30
N LEU A 13 -6.90 -13.51 13.37
CA LEU A 13 -6.30 -13.26 12.07
C LEU A 13 -7.15 -12.22 11.34
N PRO A 14 -6.53 -11.16 10.79
CA PRO A 14 -7.24 -10.24 9.91
C PRO A 14 -7.85 -11.05 8.76
N THR A 15 -9.05 -10.65 8.37
CA THR A 15 -9.73 -11.27 7.23
C THR A 15 -8.92 -11.05 5.95
N ILE A 16 -9.14 -11.91 4.95
CA ILE A 16 -8.52 -11.75 3.62
C ILE A 16 -8.84 -10.35 3.05
N GLU A 17 -10.01 -9.82 3.36
CA GLU A 17 -10.44 -8.47 2.95
C GLU A 17 -9.65 -7.37 3.68
N GLU A 18 -9.44 -7.48 5.00
CA GLU A 18 -8.58 -6.54 5.73
C GLU A 18 -7.12 -6.55 5.25
N LEU A 19 -6.59 -7.73 4.94
CA LEU A 19 -5.24 -7.86 4.34
C LEU A 19 -5.17 -7.23 2.95
N ALA A 20 -6.17 -7.47 2.10
CA ALA A 20 -6.24 -6.88 0.77
C ALA A 20 -6.36 -5.34 0.83
N GLU A 21 -7.15 -4.82 1.77
CA GLU A 21 -7.29 -3.38 1.99
C GLU A 21 -5.98 -2.77 2.50
N GLN A 22 -5.31 -3.43 3.44
CA GLN A 22 -4.02 -3.00 3.95
C GLN A 22 -2.94 -2.97 2.86
N GLU A 23 -2.89 -3.99 2.00
CA GLU A 23 -1.92 -4.07 0.90
C GLU A 23 -2.19 -3.00 -0.16
N LYS A 24 -3.46 -2.77 -0.52
CA LYS A 24 -3.86 -1.66 -1.40
C LYS A 24 -3.46 -0.31 -0.82
N GLN A 25 -3.68 -0.11 0.47
CA GLN A 25 -3.37 1.16 1.13
C GLN A 25 -1.86 1.42 1.17
N ARG A 26 -1.04 0.38 1.31
CA ARG A 26 0.42 0.47 1.16
C ARG A 26 0.82 0.81 -0.26
N ALA A 27 0.28 0.11 -1.26
CA ALA A 27 0.58 0.39 -2.66
C ALA A 27 0.20 1.82 -3.08
N GLU A 28 -0.97 2.30 -2.62
CA GLU A 28 -1.42 3.67 -2.87
C GLU A 28 -0.52 4.70 -2.18
N GLN A 29 -0.06 4.43 -0.96
CA GLN A 29 0.85 5.33 -0.25
C GLN A 29 2.23 5.41 -0.93
N GLU A 30 2.75 4.27 -1.41
CA GLU A 30 3.97 4.20 -2.21
C GLU A 30 3.83 5.02 -3.50
N LYS A 31 2.71 4.81 -4.22
CA LYS A 31 2.41 5.53 -5.46
C LYS A 31 2.31 7.03 -5.23
N GLN A 32 1.60 7.47 -4.20
CA GLN A 32 1.51 8.90 -3.86
C GLN A 32 2.86 9.51 -3.46
N ARG A 33 3.78 8.73 -2.90
CA ARG A 33 5.15 9.21 -2.62
C ARG A 33 5.95 9.33 -3.92
N ALA A 34 5.85 8.34 -4.80
CA ALA A 34 6.48 8.37 -6.12
C ALA A 34 5.96 9.55 -6.96
N GLU A 35 4.64 9.75 -7.03
CA GLU A 35 4.03 10.87 -7.75
C GLU A 35 4.47 12.23 -7.20
N ARG A 36 4.54 12.39 -5.87
CA ARG A 36 5.05 13.62 -5.24
C ARG A 36 6.52 13.87 -5.55
N LEU A 37 7.33 12.82 -5.60
CA LEU A 37 8.75 12.94 -5.94
C LEU A 37 8.91 13.27 -7.43
N ALA A 38 8.18 12.59 -8.30
CA ALA A 38 8.14 12.85 -9.74
C ALA A 38 7.69 14.30 -10.02
N ALA A 39 6.66 14.80 -9.33
CA ALA A 39 6.20 16.18 -9.45
C ALA A 39 7.29 17.19 -9.01
N GLN A 40 8.00 16.91 -7.92
CA GLN A 40 9.12 17.75 -7.47
C GLN A 40 10.27 17.74 -8.49
N LEU A 41 10.64 16.58 -9.02
CA LEU A 41 11.70 16.45 -10.02
C LEU A 41 11.33 17.17 -11.33
N ARG A 42 10.09 17.04 -11.79
CA ARG A 42 9.57 17.80 -12.94
C ARG A 42 9.63 19.31 -12.70
N SER A 43 9.32 19.77 -11.48
CA SER A 43 9.43 21.20 -11.12
C SER A 43 10.87 21.72 -11.16
N LEU A 44 11.85 20.84 -10.97
CA LEU A 44 13.28 21.13 -11.10
C LEU A 44 13.81 20.99 -12.54
N GLY A 45 12.93 20.71 -13.52
CA GLY A 45 13.31 20.54 -14.92
C GLY A 45 13.92 19.17 -15.26
N VAL A 46 13.80 18.18 -14.38
CA VAL A 46 14.22 16.80 -14.62
C VAL A 46 13.01 16.01 -15.10
N GLU A 47 13.01 15.56 -16.35
CA GLU A 47 12.02 14.60 -16.83
C GLU A 47 12.28 13.24 -16.17
N VAL A 48 11.35 12.83 -15.31
CA VAL A 48 11.32 11.46 -14.76
C VAL A 48 10.51 10.61 -15.72
N ASP A 49 11.20 9.77 -16.48
CA ASP A 49 10.59 8.74 -17.30
C ASP A 49 10.03 7.64 -16.37
N ASP A 50 8.70 7.62 -16.21
CA ASP A 50 7.95 6.68 -15.36
C ASP A 50 7.70 5.33 -16.05
N SER A 51 8.47 5.03 -17.12
CA SER A 51 8.31 3.85 -17.96
C SER A 51 9.08 2.64 -17.39
N LEU A 52 8.54 1.97 -16.37
CA LEU A 52 8.98 0.63 -15.94
C LEU A 52 7.80 -0.34 -15.83
#